data_AF-A0AAN8NU32-F1
#
_entry.id   AF-A0AAN8NU32-F1
#
_cell.length_a   1.000
_cell.length_b   1.000
_cell.length_c   1.000
_cell.angle_alpha   90.00
_cell.angle_beta   90.00
_cell.angle_gamma   90.00
#
_symmetry.space_group_name_H-M   'P 1'
#
loop_
_entity.id
_entity.type
_entity.pdbx_description
1 polymer ?
#
loop_
_entity_poly.entity_id
_entity_poly.type
_entity_poly.pdbx_seq_one_letter_code
_entity_poly.pdbx_strand_id
1 'polypeptide(L)'
;MKHYNIFKLFAFILVNICPVISEGYIMYCPCMGRFGNQADHFLGALGFAKGLNRTLVLPPWVEYNQGQPKSVQVPFDTYFRVDKLQEFHDVITMESFMATIGPEIWPKEKRISFCYTNRGDSDGCNAKEGNPFGPFWDTFDIDFVGSEKYGPLQFDVYHGNMAEKWGQKYPPDKWPVLAFVGAPASFPVQNENRKLHKYLVWTDAIKQKATNFIKKQLPVGSFVGIHLRNGIDWVRACEHVQHSPNLFAAPQCLGYQNEHGSATTDMCMPSAKTITKQIKRVLKTVKDPASVFVASDNNYMLKELTETLKRFEVKVVNLQPPNPHVELAILAQSNHFIGNCISSFSAFVKRERDVKGLKSSFWAFPTEKKKKQHDEL
;
A
#
# COMPACT_ATOMS: atom_id res chain seq x y z
N MET A 1 57.52 -34.58 -45.13
CA MET A 1 56.11 -34.50 -45.55
C MET A 1 55.25 -34.74 -44.32
N LYS A 2 54.90 -33.69 -43.57
CA LYS A 2 53.58 -33.02 -43.62
C LYS A 2 52.42 -34.04 -43.64
N HIS A 3 51.78 -34.25 -42.51
CA HIS A 3 50.33 -34.07 -42.37
C HIS A 3 49.97 -33.79 -40.90
N TYR A 4 49.62 -32.53 -40.66
CA TYR A 4 48.88 -32.07 -39.49
C TYR A 4 47.48 -32.69 -39.53
N ASN A 5 47.02 -33.29 -38.43
CA ASN A 5 45.59 -33.47 -38.18
C ASN A 5 45.30 -32.99 -36.75
N ILE A 6 44.84 -31.73 -36.68
CA ILE A 6 44.28 -31.11 -35.49
C ILE A 6 42.88 -31.68 -35.32
N PHE A 7 42.71 -32.59 -34.38
CA PHE A 7 41.37 -32.94 -33.87
C PHE A 7 40.90 -31.79 -32.97
N LYS A 8 40.06 -30.91 -33.51
CA LYS A 8 39.26 -29.97 -32.71
C LYS A 8 38.17 -30.75 -32.00
N LEU A 9 38.36 -30.97 -30.71
CA LEU A 9 37.31 -31.44 -29.80
C LEU A 9 36.33 -30.28 -29.57
N PHE A 10 35.21 -30.26 -30.30
CA PHE A 10 34.09 -29.37 -30.00
C PHE A 10 33.36 -29.91 -28.77
N ALA A 11 33.65 -29.32 -27.60
CA ALA A 11 32.83 -29.49 -26.42
C ALA A 11 31.51 -28.73 -26.64
N PHE A 12 30.46 -29.44 -27.02
CA PHE A 12 29.10 -28.92 -26.93
C PHE A 12 28.75 -28.77 -25.45
N ILE A 13 28.80 -27.55 -24.94
CA ILE A 13 28.13 -27.18 -23.70
C ILE A 13 26.64 -27.25 -24.01
N LEU A 14 26.02 -28.39 -23.69
CA LEU A 14 24.58 -28.44 -23.47
C LEU A 14 24.31 -27.58 -22.23
N VAL A 15 24.04 -26.30 -22.46
CA VAL A 15 23.30 -25.50 -21.50
C VAL A 15 21.93 -26.19 -21.43
N ASN A 16 21.74 -27.02 -20.41
CA ASN A 16 20.40 -27.34 -19.95
C ASN A 16 19.76 -26.00 -19.59
N ILE A 17 19.02 -25.43 -20.55
CA ILE A 17 17.95 -24.52 -20.25
C ILE A 17 17.01 -25.37 -19.41
N CYS A 18 17.17 -25.30 -18.10
CA CYS A 18 16.17 -25.79 -17.19
C CYS A 18 14.89 -25.09 -17.63
N PRO A 19 13.86 -25.82 -18.09
CA PRO A 19 12.57 -25.17 -18.26
C PRO A 19 12.26 -24.65 -16.87
N VAL A 20 12.16 -23.33 -16.72
CA VAL A 20 11.61 -22.73 -15.51
C VAL A 20 10.30 -23.48 -15.32
N ILE A 21 10.24 -24.36 -14.33
CA ILE A 21 8.99 -24.96 -13.92
C ILE A 21 8.15 -23.76 -13.53
N SER A 22 7.25 -23.37 -14.43
CA SER A 22 6.50 -22.15 -14.31
C SER A 22 5.53 -22.37 -13.17
N GLU A 23 5.89 -21.90 -11.98
CA GLU A 23 4.98 -21.80 -10.84
C GLU A 23 3.81 -20.85 -11.15
N GLY A 24 3.81 -20.22 -12.34
CA GLY A 24 2.75 -19.36 -12.83
C GLY A 24 2.77 -17.98 -12.19
N TYR A 25 1.80 -17.16 -12.57
CA TYR A 25 1.77 -15.73 -12.27
C TYR A 25 0.44 -15.33 -11.64
N ILE A 26 0.51 -14.32 -10.78
CA ILE A 26 -0.66 -13.61 -10.25
C ILE A 26 -0.55 -12.17 -10.71
N MET A 27 -1.63 -11.65 -11.27
CA MET A 27 -1.75 -10.23 -11.60
C MET A 27 -3.10 -9.71 -11.16
N TYR A 28 -3.21 -8.42 -10.88
CA TYR A 28 -4.45 -7.83 -10.43
C TYR A 28 -4.52 -6.34 -10.74
N CYS A 29 -5.73 -5.80 -10.77
CA CYS A 29 -5.90 -4.35 -10.73
C CYS A 29 -5.97 -3.83 -9.29
N PRO A 30 -5.16 -2.83 -8.88
CA PRO A 30 -5.33 -2.09 -7.63
C PRO A 30 -6.49 -1.09 -7.73
N CYS A 31 -7.66 -1.57 -8.17
CA CYS A 31 -8.81 -0.78 -8.61
C CYS A 31 -9.69 -0.23 -7.47
N MET A 32 -9.30 -0.41 -6.20
CA MET A 32 -10.10 0.04 -5.04
C MET A 32 -9.36 1.13 -4.26
N GLY A 33 -9.97 2.32 -4.23
CA GLY A 33 -9.50 3.46 -3.45
C GLY A 33 -8.25 4.14 -4.03
N ARG A 34 -7.58 4.94 -3.20
CA ARG A 34 -6.36 5.70 -3.55
C ARG A 34 -5.12 4.97 -3.05
N PHE A 35 -3.95 5.59 -3.21
CA PHE A 35 -2.64 5.02 -2.85
C PHE A 35 -2.61 4.24 -1.52
N GLY A 36 -3.14 4.80 -0.43
CA GLY A 36 -3.17 4.10 0.87
C GLY A 36 -3.93 2.76 0.84
N ASN A 37 -5.06 2.69 0.14
CA ASN A 37 -5.81 1.44 -0.05
C ASN A 37 -5.04 0.46 -0.93
N GLN A 38 -4.46 0.97 -2.03
CA GLN A 38 -3.70 0.17 -2.98
C GLN A 38 -2.46 -0.44 -2.31
N ALA A 39 -1.76 0.32 -1.47
CA ALA A 39 -0.60 -0.15 -0.72
C ALA A 39 -0.98 -1.19 0.35
N ASP A 40 -2.13 -1.05 1.03
CA ASP A 40 -2.64 -2.08 1.94
C ASP A 40 -2.94 -3.38 1.19
N HIS A 41 -3.66 -3.29 0.08
CA HIS A 41 -3.96 -4.42 -0.79
C HIS A 41 -2.71 -5.09 -1.33
N PHE A 42 -1.71 -4.31 -1.75
CA PHE A 42 -0.45 -4.83 -2.26
C PHE A 42 0.25 -5.75 -1.25
N LEU A 43 0.29 -5.36 0.03
CA LEU A 43 0.89 -6.21 1.07
C LEU A 43 0.16 -7.56 1.19
N GLY A 44 -1.17 -7.56 1.08
CA GLY A 44 -1.96 -8.79 1.06
C GLY A 44 -1.70 -9.63 -0.19
N ALA A 45 -1.67 -9.00 -1.37
CA ALA A 45 -1.42 -9.69 -2.64
C ALA A 45 0.00 -10.29 -2.70
N LEU A 46 0.99 -9.62 -2.12
CA LEU A 46 2.36 -10.12 -1.98
C LEU A 46 2.43 -11.35 -1.06
N GLY A 47 1.72 -11.31 0.08
CA GLY A 47 1.58 -12.46 0.97
C GLY A 47 0.87 -13.64 0.31
N PHE A 48 -0.21 -13.37 -0.42
CA PHE A 48 -0.99 -14.35 -1.16
C PHE A 48 -0.16 -15.01 -2.27
N ALA A 49 0.57 -14.23 -3.06
CA ALA A 49 1.41 -14.74 -4.13
C ALA A 49 2.51 -15.68 -3.62
N LYS A 50 3.16 -15.30 -2.51
CA LYS A 50 4.09 -16.19 -1.82
C LYS A 50 3.42 -17.46 -1.31
N GLY A 51 2.22 -17.34 -0.73
CA GLY A 51 1.45 -18.49 -0.23
C GLY A 51 1.11 -19.49 -1.33
N LEU A 52 0.87 -19.03 -2.56
CA LEU A 52 0.61 -19.88 -3.72
C LEU A 52 1.86 -20.27 -4.51
N ASN A 53 3.04 -19.81 -4.09
CA ASN A 53 4.31 -19.93 -4.81
C ASN A 53 4.29 -19.36 -6.26
N ARG A 54 3.39 -18.44 -6.59
CA ARG A 54 3.29 -17.86 -7.95
C ARG A 54 4.00 -16.52 -8.03
N THR A 55 4.69 -16.23 -9.13
CA THR A 55 5.34 -14.92 -9.33
C THR A 55 4.29 -13.81 -9.30
N LEU A 56 4.50 -12.77 -8.48
CA LEU A 56 3.59 -11.61 -8.48
C LEU A 56 3.98 -10.63 -9.59
N VAL A 57 3.04 -10.38 -10.49
CA VAL A 57 3.14 -9.28 -11.45
C VAL A 57 2.74 -7.98 -10.73
N LEU A 58 3.72 -7.13 -10.49
CA LEU A 58 3.56 -5.85 -9.80
C LEU A 58 2.70 -4.92 -10.66
N PRO A 59 1.50 -4.52 -10.21
CA PRO A 59 0.67 -3.63 -10.99
C PRO A 59 1.19 -2.20 -10.94
N PRO A 60 0.96 -1.39 -11.98
CA PRO A 60 1.11 0.05 -11.83
C PRO A 60 0.13 0.59 -10.79
N TRP A 61 0.54 1.63 -10.09
CA TRP A 61 -0.30 2.39 -9.18
C TRP A 61 -1.35 3.17 -9.97
N VAL A 62 -2.54 3.32 -9.40
CA VAL A 62 -3.63 4.06 -10.03
C VAL A 62 -3.75 5.42 -9.37
N GLU A 63 -3.46 6.48 -10.13
CA GLU A 63 -3.64 7.87 -9.72
C GLU A 63 -4.88 8.50 -10.37
N TYR A 64 -5.57 9.35 -9.60
CA TYR A 64 -6.73 10.11 -10.07
C TYR A 64 -6.36 11.59 -10.09
N ASN A 65 -6.18 12.13 -11.29
CA ASN A 65 -5.82 13.53 -11.48
C ASN A 65 -7.08 14.38 -11.65
N GLN A 66 -7.14 15.51 -10.95
CA GLN A 66 -8.26 16.44 -11.08
C GLN A 66 -8.40 16.89 -12.53
N GLY A 67 -9.64 16.89 -13.04
CA GLY A 67 -9.96 17.26 -14.42
C GLY A 67 -9.66 16.18 -15.46
N GLN A 68 -9.04 15.05 -15.09
CA GLN A 68 -8.82 13.93 -16.01
C GLN A 68 -9.97 12.90 -15.89
N PRO A 69 -10.63 12.52 -17.00
CA PRO A 69 -11.75 11.57 -16.95
C PRO A 69 -11.31 10.13 -16.68
N LYS A 70 -10.05 9.79 -17.02
CA LYS A 70 -9.46 8.47 -16.83
C LYS A 70 -8.38 8.52 -15.75
N SER A 71 -8.22 7.41 -15.04
CA SER A 71 -7.08 7.23 -14.14
C SER A 71 -5.77 7.14 -14.91
N VAL A 72 -4.67 7.42 -14.22
CA VAL A 72 -3.30 7.28 -14.73
C VAL A 72 -2.66 6.07 -14.06
N GLN A 73 -2.06 5.20 -14.87
CA GLN A 73 -1.32 4.02 -14.43
C GLN A 73 0.16 4.39 -14.33
N VAL A 74 0.66 4.48 -13.10
CA VAL A 74 2.06 4.83 -12.81
C VAL A 74 2.86 3.55 -12.55
N PRO A 75 3.94 3.27 -13.29
CA PRO A 75 4.74 2.06 -13.11
C PRO A 75 5.14 1.84 -11.65
N PHE A 76 5.08 0.59 -11.19
CA PHE A 76 5.33 0.26 -9.78
C PHE A 76 6.68 0.81 -9.29
N ASP A 77 7.69 0.65 -10.14
CA ASP A 77 9.10 1.01 -9.93
C ASP A 77 9.38 2.52 -9.99
N THR A 78 8.36 3.34 -10.28
CA THR A 78 8.45 4.80 -10.10
C THR A 78 8.67 5.16 -8.64
N TYR A 79 8.00 4.45 -7.72
CA TYR A 79 8.02 4.76 -6.30
C TYR A 79 8.83 3.79 -5.47
N PHE A 80 8.88 2.51 -5.85
CA PHE A 80 9.49 1.47 -5.03
C PHE A 80 10.54 0.63 -5.77
N ARG A 81 11.55 0.20 -5.05
CA ARG A 81 12.60 -0.68 -5.55
C ARG A 81 12.11 -2.11 -5.69
N VAL A 82 12.09 -2.61 -6.93
CA VAL A 82 11.67 -3.99 -7.25
C VAL A 82 12.64 -5.03 -6.67
N ASP A 83 13.94 -4.75 -6.67
CA ASP A 83 14.97 -5.65 -6.13
C ASP A 83 14.76 -5.96 -4.64
N LYS A 84 14.18 -5.02 -3.88
CA LYS A 84 13.87 -5.21 -2.46
C LYS A 84 12.68 -6.13 -2.22
N LEU A 85 11.75 -6.22 -3.16
CA LEU A 85 10.65 -7.17 -3.10
C LEU A 85 11.11 -8.59 -3.48
N GLN A 86 12.07 -8.70 -4.41
CA GLN A 86 12.68 -9.97 -4.81
C GLN A 86 13.42 -10.67 -3.66
N GLU A 87 13.84 -9.94 -2.62
CA GLU A 87 14.35 -10.53 -1.38
C GLU A 87 13.28 -11.30 -0.57
N PHE A 88 11.99 -11.11 -0.87
CA PHE A 88 10.88 -11.79 -0.19
C PHE A 88 10.24 -12.90 -1.02
N HIS A 89 9.95 -12.61 -2.28
CA HIS A 89 9.23 -13.48 -3.22
C HIS A 89 9.49 -13.06 -4.66
N ASP A 90 9.31 -13.97 -5.61
CA ASP A 90 9.47 -13.67 -7.02
C ASP A 90 8.44 -12.64 -7.49
N VAL A 91 8.94 -11.55 -8.08
CA VAL A 91 8.15 -10.45 -8.61
C VAL A 91 8.70 -9.95 -9.93
N ILE A 92 7.81 -9.44 -10.78
CA ILE A 92 8.12 -8.80 -12.07
C ILE A 92 7.14 -7.65 -12.32
N THR A 93 7.57 -6.56 -12.95
CA THR A 93 6.65 -5.45 -13.28
C THR A 93 5.65 -5.87 -14.37
N MET A 94 4.45 -5.32 -14.36
CA MET A 94 3.45 -5.56 -15.40
C MET A 94 4.00 -5.21 -16.79
N GLU A 95 4.73 -4.11 -16.90
CA GLU A 95 5.40 -3.66 -18.12
C GLU A 95 6.34 -4.74 -18.65
N SER A 96 7.24 -5.28 -17.80
CA SER A 96 8.16 -6.33 -18.21
C SER A 96 7.45 -7.65 -18.51
N PHE A 97 6.45 -8.04 -17.70
CA PHE A 97 5.67 -9.24 -17.94
C PHE A 97 4.99 -9.20 -19.30
N MET A 98 4.26 -8.12 -19.60
CA MET A 98 3.50 -7.97 -20.84
C MET A 98 4.41 -7.84 -22.08
N ALA A 99 5.62 -7.32 -21.92
CA ALA A 99 6.58 -7.20 -23.02
C ALA A 99 7.35 -8.51 -23.32
N THR A 100 7.55 -9.39 -22.33
CA THR A 100 8.50 -10.50 -22.45
C THR A 100 7.89 -11.90 -22.27
N ILE A 101 7.03 -12.10 -21.28
CA ILE A 101 6.53 -13.44 -20.88
C ILE A 101 5.06 -13.62 -21.30
N GLY A 102 4.26 -12.58 -21.09
CA GLY A 102 2.82 -12.56 -21.36
C GLY A 102 2.43 -13.00 -22.78
N PRO A 103 3.09 -12.54 -23.86
CA PRO A 103 2.72 -12.94 -25.22
C PRO A 103 2.81 -14.44 -25.49
N GLU A 104 3.73 -15.15 -24.81
CA GLU A 104 3.94 -16.59 -25.00
C GLU A 104 2.97 -17.43 -24.15
N ILE A 105 2.89 -17.15 -22.84
CA ILE A 105 2.13 -18.01 -21.91
C ILE A 105 0.68 -17.53 -21.67
N TRP A 106 0.37 -16.28 -22.01
CA TRP A 106 -0.92 -15.64 -21.79
C TRP A 106 -1.36 -14.77 -23.00
N PRO A 107 -1.44 -15.39 -24.20
CA PRO A 107 -1.82 -14.70 -25.43
C PRO A 107 -3.28 -14.24 -25.36
N LYS A 108 -3.66 -13.30 -26.24
CA LYS A 108 -4.94 -12.57 -26.20
C LYS A 108 -6.15 -13.50 -26.09
N GLU A 109 -6.15 -14.60 -26.82
CA GLU A 109 -7.22 -15.61 -26.86
C GLU A 109 -7.34 -16.49 -25.61
N LYS A 110 -6.41 -16.38 -24.65
CA LYS A 110 -6.42 -17.13 -23.38
C LYS A 110 -6.60 -16.25 -22.14
N ARG A 111 -6.88 -14.95 -22.31
CA ARG A 111 -6.97 -14.01 -21.18
C ARG A 111 -8.29 -14.15 -20.45
N ILE A 112 -8.27 -14.86 -19.33
CA ILE A 112 -9.42 -15.07 -18.45
C ILE A 112 -9.32 -14.17 -17.21
N SER A 113 -10.39 -13.44 -16.91
CA SER A 113 -10.48 -12.61 -15.70
C SER A 113 -11.02 -13.39 -14.51
N PHE A 114 -10.51 -13.10 -13.31
CA PHE A 114 -10.89 -13.80 -12.07
C PHE A 114 -11.69 -12.88 -11.13
N CYS A 115 -12.84 -13.38 -10.66
CA CYS A 115 -13.69 -12.73 -9.65
C CYS A 115 -14.34 -13.76 -8.72
N TYR A 116 -14.82 -13.32 -7.55
CA TYR A 116 -15.42 -14.24 -6.58
C TYR A 116 -16.74 -14.84 -7.10
N THR A 117 -17.56 -13.99 -7.70
CA THR A 117 -18.87 -14.28 -8.30
C THR A 117 -19.14 -13.28 -9.44
N ASN A 118 -20.26 -13.43 -10.16
CA ASN A 118 -20.71 -12.48 -11.18
C ASN A 118 -20.72 -11.05 -10.61
N ARG A 119 -20.22 -10.09 -11.39
CA ARG A 119 -20.25 -8.66 -11.05
C ARG A 119 -21.23 -7.97 -11.99
N GLY A 120 -22.09 -7.12 -11.44
CA GLY A 120 -23.13 -6.42 -12.21
C GLY A 120 -24.25 -7.36 -12.66
N ASP A 121 -24.99 -6.93 -13.67
CA ASP A 121 -26.16 -7.65 -14.19
C ASP A 121 -25.80 -8.69 -15.28
N SER A 122 -24.52 -8.83 -15.61
CA SER A 122 -24.03 -9.73 -16.66
C SER A 122 -23.45 -11.03 -16.10
N ASP A 123 -23.39 -12.04 -16.96
CA ASP A 123 -22.69 -13.30 -16.69
C ASP A 123 -21.18 -13.13 -16.86
N GLY A 124 -20.50 -12.59 -15.85
CA GLY A 124 -19.04 -12.48 -15.86
C GLY A 124 -18.45 -11.61 -14.77
N CYS A 125 -17.15 -11.38 -14.88
CA CYS A 125 -16.40 -10.56 -13.91
C CYS A 125 -16.40 -9.05 -14.23
N ASN A 126 -16.87 -8.65 -15.43
CA ASN A 126 -16.86 -7.27 -15.92
C ASN A 126 -15.55 -6.53 -15.61
N ALA A 127 -14.43 -7.17 -15.93
CA ALA A 127 -13.10 -6.77 -15.50
C ALA A 127 -12.67 -5.36 -15.92
N LYS A 128 -13.32 -4.80 -16.96
CA LYS A 128 -13.03 -3.49 -17.55
C LYS A 128 -14.15 -2.47 -17.34
N GLU A 129 -15.21 -2.80 -16.59
CA GLU A 129 -16.35 -1.91 -16.41
C GLU A 129 -16.01 -0.77 -15.42
N GLY A 130 -16.11 0.47 -15.90
CA GLY A 130 -15.90 1.67 -15.11
C GLY A 130 -14.42 2.10 -14.97
N ASN A 131 -14.20 3.16 -14.19
CA ASN A 131 -12.89 3.71 -13.87
C ASN A 131 -12.57 3.36 -12.40
N PRO A 132 -11.42 2.73 -12.09
CA PRO A 132 -10.22 2.57 -12.92
C PRO A 132 -10.07 1.26 -13.70
N PHE A 133 -11.07 0.38 -13.63
CA PHE A 133 -11.01 -0.96 -14.23
C PHE A 133 -10.64 -0.96 -15.72
N GLY A 134 -11.40 -0.28 -16.58
CA GLY A 134 -11.14 -0.21 -18.01
C GLY A 134 -9.77 0.36 -18.35
N PRO A 135 -9.47 1.63 -17.96
CA PRO A 135 -8.19 2.26 -18.23
C PRO A 135 -6.96 1.47 -17.75
N PHE A 136 -7.06 0.78 -16.61
CA PHE A 136 -5.97 -0.04 -16.10
C PHE A 136 -5.59 -1.17 -17.06
N TRP A 137 -6.57 -1.96 -17.53
CA TRP A 137 -6.31 -3.07 -18.46
C TRP A 137 -6.00 -2.56 -19.87
N ASP A 138 -6.63 -1.46 -20.30
CA ASP A 138 -6.37 -0.82 -21.60
C ASP A 138 -4.91 -0.36 -21.75
N THR A 139 -4.26 0.05 -20.66
CA THR A 139 -2.85 0.47 -20.64
C THR A 139 -1.90 -0.59 -21.19
N PHE A 140 -2.27 -1.87 -21.08
CA PHE A 140 -1.47 -3.01 -21.53
C PHE A 140 -2.11 -3.78 -22.68
N ASP A 141 -3.10 -3.19 -23.37
CA ASP A 141 -3.85 -3.85 -24.45
C ASP A 141 -4.43 -5.21 -23.99
N ILE A 142 -4.99 -5.23 -22.77
CA ILE A 142 -5.61 -6.42 -22.18
C ILE A 142 -7.13 -6.36 -22.37
N ASP A 143 -7.63 -7.29 -23.17
CA ASP A 143 -9.03 -7.70 -23.23
C ASP A 143 -9.17 -9.12 -22.72
N PHE A 144 -10.30 -9.39 -22.04
CA PHE A 144 -10.59 -10.71 -21.50
C PHE A 144 -11.61 -11.42 -22.38
N VAL A 145 -11.31 -12.66 -22.75
CA VAL A 145 -12.18 -13.53 -23.56
C VAL A 145 -13.12 -14.38 -22.71
N GLY A 146 -12.96 -14.35 -21.39
CA GLY A 146 -13.79 -15.10 -20.45
C GLY A 146 -13.61 -14.66 -18.99
N SER A 147 -14.39 -15.30 -18.13
CA SER A 147 -14.44 -15.06 -16.69
C SER A 147 -14.38 -16.38 -15.92
N GLU A 148 -13.57 -16.43 -14.88
CA GLU A 148 -13.43 -17.56 -13.96
C GLU A 148 -13.85 -17.16 -12.55
N LYS A 149 -14.71 -17.99 -11.95
CA LYS A 149 -15.31 -17.73 -10.64
C LYS A 149 -14.62 -18.59 -9.60
N TYR A 150 -13.79 -17.96 -8.77
CA TYR A 150 -12.99 -18.68 -7.79
C TYR A 150 -13.74 -19.02 -6.49
N GLY A 151 -14.96 -18.48 -6.28
CA GLY A 151 -15.80 -18.89 -5.16
C GLY A 151 -15.92 -20.43 -5.08
N PRO A 152 -15.79 -21.03 -3.89
CA PRO A 152 -15.75 -20.42 -2.55
C PRO A 152 -14.33 -20.15 -2.00
N LEU A 153 -13.28 -20.11 -2.83
CA LEU A 153 -11.92 -19.90 -2.34
C LEU A 153 -11.73 -18.49 -1.74
N GLN A 154 -10.89 -18.40 -0.71
CA GLN A 154 -10.55 -17.17 0.01
C GLN A 154 -9.05 -16.86 -0.11
N PHE A 155 -8.66 -15.62 0.18
CA PHE A 155 -7.27 -15.17 0.07
C PHE A 155 -6.42 -15.40 1.33
N ASP A 156 -7.02 -15.88 2.43
CA ASP A 156 -6.27 -16.18 3.65
C ASP A 156 -5.44 -17.46 3.49
N VAL A 157 -4.14 -17.28 3.25
CA VAL A 157 -3.15 -18.38 3.10
C VAL A 157 -2.42 -18.72 4.40
N TYR A 158 -2.75 -18.06 5.52
CA TYR A 158 -2.10 -18.28 6.81
C TYR A 158 -2.89 -19.22 7.71
N HIS A 159 -4.22 -19.15 7.63
CA HIS A 159 -5.11 -19.91 8.49
C HIS A 159 -5.83 -21.00 7.70
N GLY A 160 -5.31 -22.22 7.76
CA GLY A 160 -5.88 -23.41 7.10
C GLY A 160 -5.17 -23.77 5.80
N ASN A 161 -5.85 -24.52 4.92
CA ASN A 161 -5.26 -25.10 3.72
C ASN A 161 -5.67 -24.37 2.42
N MET A 162 -5.94 -23.06 2.47
CA MET A 162 -6.37 -22.34 1.26
C MET A 162 -5.33 -22.39 0.14
N ALA A 163 -4.04 -22.29 0.46
CA ALA A 163 -2.99 -22.37 -0.56
C ALA A 163 -3.06 -23.69 -1.36
N GLU A 164 -3.27 -24.82 -0.66
CA GLU A 164 -3.45 -26.13 -1.28
C GLU A 164 -4.71 -26.16 -2.16
N LYS A 165 -5.84 -25.65 -1.67
CA LYS A 165 -7.10 -25.61 -2.46
C LYS A 165 -6.97 -24.75 -3.72
N TRP A 166 -6.26 -23.64 -3.64
CA TRP A 166 -5.92 -22.82 -4.80
C TRP A 166 -5.06 -23.59 -5.80
N GLY A 167 -4.01 -24.27 -5.33
CA GLY A 167 -3.14 -25.08 -6.18
C GLY A 167 -3.86 -26.25 -6.87
N GLN A 168 -4.78 -26.92 -6.15
CA GLN A 168 -5.59 -28.01 -6.70
C GLN A 168 -6.59 -27.53 -7.76
N LYS A 169 -7.28 -26.41 -7.51
CA LYS A 169 -8.28 -25.87 -8.44
C LYS A 169 -7.63 -25.18 -9.65
N TYR A 170 -6.51 -24.50 -9.44
CA TYR A 170 -5.81 -23.69 -10.43
C TYR A 170 -4.32 -24.06 -10.51
N PRO A 171 -3.98 -25.26 -11.03
CA PRO A 171 -2.58 -25.65 -11.17
C PRO A 171 -1.89 -24.83 -12.28
N PRO A 172 -0.59 -24.50 -12.17
CA PRO A 172 0.11 -23.60 -13.11
C PRO A 172 0.19 -24.07 -14.57
N ASP A 173 0.19 -25.38 -14.80
CA ASP A 173 0.20 -26.00 -16.14
C ASP A 173 -1.07 -25.67 -16.95
N LYS A 174 -2.21 -25.57 -16.26
CA LYS A 174 -3.51 -25.21 -16.86
C LYS A 174 -3.84 -23.73 -16.73
N TRP A 175 -3.41 -23.13 -15.63
CA TRP A 175 -3.67 -21.73 -15.28
C TRP A 175 -2.35 -21.01 -15.06
N PRO A 176 -1.60 -20.68 -16.13
CA PRO A 176 -0.31 -20.03 -16.02
C PRO A 176 -0.42 -18.61 -15.47
N VAL A 177 -1.56 -17.94 -15.64
CA VAL A 177 -1.82 -16.58 -15.13
C VAL A 177 -3.17 -16.52 -14.45
N LEU A 178 -3.20 -16.06 -13.20
CA LEU A 178 -4.42 -15.73 -12.45
C LEU A 178 -4.58 -14.21 -12.46
N ALA A 179 -5.48 -13.69 -13.31
CA ALA A 179 -5.68 -12.26 -13.53
C ALA A 179 -6.93 -11.73 -12.82
N PHE A 180 -6.76 -11.19 -11.62
CA PHE A 180 -7.85 -10.77 -10.75
C PHE A 180 -8.37 -9.36 -11.07
N VAL A 181 -9.68 -9.20 -11.12
CA VAL A 181 -10.33 -7.89 -11.35
C VAL A 181 -10.08 -6.88 -10.22
N GLY A 182 -9.69 -7.34 -9.04
CA GLY A 182 -9.28 -6.55 -7.89
C GLY A 182 -8.16 -7.28 -7.14
N ALA A 183 -7.54 -6.62 -6.17
CA ALA A 183 -6.46 -7.23 -5.40
C ALA A 183 -6.91 -8.53 -4.70
N PRO A 184 -6.15 -9.63 -4.81
CA PRO A 184 -6.42 -10.87 -4.07
C PRO A 184 -5.96 -10.72 -2.61
N ALA A 185 -6.59 -9.79 -1.90
CA ALA A 185 -6.17 -9.33 -0.58
C ALA A 185 -7.35 -8.81 0.23
N SER A 186 -7.27 -8.90 1.56
CA SER A 186 -8.19 -8.20 2.46
C SER A 186 -7.85 -6.71 2.55
N PHE A 187 -8.88 -5.91 2.86
CA PHE A 187 -8.72 -4.53 3.30
C PHE A 187 -9.56 -4.26 4.55
N PRO A 188 -8.96 -3.77 5.66
CA PRO A 188 -7.53 -3.47 5.83
C PRO A 188 -6.63 -4.70 5.68
N VAL A 189 -5.33 -4.45 5.46
CA VAL A 189 -4.34 -5.53 5.34
C VAL A 189 -4.38 -6.46 6.57
N GLN A 190 -4.27 -7.77 6.37
CA GLN A 190 -4.14 -8.75 7.47
C GLN A 190 -2.91 -8.47 8.34
N ASN A 191 -2.96 -8.85 9.62
CA ASN A 191 -1.90 -8.56 10.58
C ASN A 191 -0.56 -9.21 10.18
N GLU A 192 -0.63 -10.43 9.65
CA GLU A 192 0.49 -11.26 9.19
C GLU A 192 1.31 -10.56 8.09
N ASN A 193 0.62 -9.76 7.27
CA ASN A 193 1.16 -9.06 6.11
C ASN A 193 1.74 -7.67 6.43
N ARG A 194 1.46 -7.09 7.60
CA ARG A 194 1.96 -5.75 7.95
C ARG A 194 3.48 -5.65 7.91
N LYS A 195 4.18 -6.69 8.37
CA LYS A 195 5.65 -6.76 8.41
C LYS A 195 6.29 -6.77 7.01
N LEU A 196 5.54 -7.13 5.97
CA LEU A 196 6.03 -7.11 4.59
C LEU A 196 6.37 -5.71 4.09
N HIS A 197 5.88 -4.67 4.78
CA HIS A 197 6.24 -3.29 4.50
C HIS A 197 7.76 -3.03 4.57
N LYS A 198 8.55 -3.86 5.25
CA LYS A 198 10.02 -3.75 5.24
C LYS A 198 10.64 -3.91 3.85
N TYR A 199 9.93 -4.55 2.91
CA TYR A 199 10.36 -4.75 1.53
C TYR A 199 9.89 -3.63 0.58
N LEU A 200 8.95 -2.77 1.01
CA LEU A 200 8.55 -1.57 0.27
C LEU A 200 9.56 -0.44 0.51
N VAL A 201 10.64 -0.45 -0.27
CA VAL A 201 11.71 0.55 -0.16
C VAL A 201 11.54 1.61 -1.24
N TRP A 202 11.40 2.87 -0.83
CA TRP A 202 11.34 4.01 -1.74
C TRP A 202 12.52 4.04 -2.73
N THR A 203 12.27 4.44 -3.98
CA THR A 203 13.33 4.74 -4.95
C THR A 203 14.23 5.87 -4.47
N ASP A 204 15.46 5.92 -5.00
CA ASP A 204 16.40 7.00 -4.69
C ASP A 204 15.83 8.37 -5.05
N ALA A 205 15.00 8.47 -6.09
CA ALA A 205 14.33 9.72 -6.46
C ALA A 205 13.39 10.24 -5.36
N ILE A 206 12.52 9.41 -4.79
CA ILE A 206 11.63 9.80 -3.69
C ILE A 206 12.44 10.08 -2.42
N LYS A 207 13.39 9.20 -2.11
CA LYS A 207 14.26 9.33 -0.94
C LYS A 207 15.04 10.65 -0.97
N GLN A 208 15.66 10.98 -2.10
CA GLN A 208 16.41 12.23 -2.26
C GLN A 208 15.51 13.46 -2.14
N LYS A 209 14.31 13.46 -2.74
CA LYS A 209 13.34 14.56 -2.58
C LYS A 209 12.98 14.79 -1.11
N ALA A 210 12.67 13.73 -0.37
CA ALA A 210 12.36 13.82 1.06
C ALA A 210 13.55 14.31 1.88
N THR A 211 14.73 13.71 1.70
CA THR A 211 15.95 14.12 2.42
C THR A 211 16.36 15.55 2.09
N ASN A 212 16.25 15.99 0.84
CA ASN A 212 16.56 17.35 0.44
C ASN A 212 15.60 18.36 1.07
N PHE A 213 14.30 18.04 1.12
CA PHE A 213 13.34 18.88 1.83
C PHE A 213 13.71 18.99 3.31
N ILE A 214 13.93 17.87 4.00
CA ILE A 214 14.30 17.84 5.41
C ILE A 214 15.55 18.71 5.67
N LYS A 215 16.61 18.52 4.88
CA LYS A 215 17.89 19.24 5.08
C LYS A 215 17.81 20.73 4.76
N LYS A 216 17.01 21.14 3.77
CA LYS A 216 17.00 22.52 3.27
C LYS A 216 15.88 23.37 3.88
N GLN A 217 14.77 22.76 4.27
CA GLN A 217 13.57 23.47 4.71
C GLN A 217 13.32 23.40 6.22
N LEU A 218 13.82 22.36 6.89
CA LEU A 218 13.71 22.22 8.34
C LEU A 218 14.97 22.77 9.02
N PRO A 219 14.83 23.53 10.13
CA PRO A 219 15.97 23.90 10.95
C PRO A 219 16.66 22.67 11.54
N VAL A 220 17.93 22.81 11.92
CA VAL A 220 18.69 21.74 12.58
C VAL A 220 18.02 21.36 13.90
N GLY A 221 17.70 20.08 14.07
CA GLY A 221 17.07 19.52 15.25
C GLY A 221 16.07 18.42 14.91
N SER A 222 15.32 17.97 15.92
CA SER A 222 14.27 16.98 15.71
C SER A 222 13.03 17.61 15.09
N PHE A 223 12.25 16.84 14.33
CA PHE A 223 10.96 17.27 13.83
C PHE A 223 9.84 16.27 14.14
N VAL A 224 8.65 16.82 14.40
CA VAL A 224 7.42 16.05 14.56
C VAL A 224 6.69 16.04 13.22
N GLY A 225 6.40 14.86 12.69
CA GLY A 225 5.59 14.70 11.49
C GLY A 225 4.13 14.50 11.87
N ILE A 226 3.21 15.22 11.23
CA ILE A 226 1.78 15.05 11.47
C ILE A 226 1.03 14.84 10.17
N HIS A 227 0.02 13.98 10.19
CA HIS A 227 -0.90 13.79 9.08
C HIS A 227 -2.31 14.25 9.47
N LEU A 228 -2.80 15.26 8.75
CA LEU A 228 -4.15 15.79 8.88
C LEU A 228 -5.00 15.27 7.71
N ARG A 229 -5.96 14.40 8.01
CA ARG A 229 -6.92 13.90 7.03
C ARG A 229 -8.23 14.64 7.25
N ASN A 230 -8.51 15.65 6.43
CA ASN A 230 -9.61 16.60 6.60
C ASN A 230 -10.21 17.09 5.27
N GLY A 231 -10.05 16.31 4.19
CA GLY A 231 -10.80 16.48 2.95
C GLY A 231 -12.31 16.30 3.13
N ILE A 232 -13.09 16.90 2.23
CA ILE A 232 -14.56 16.90 2.31
C ILE A 232 -15.16 15.49 2.23
N ASP A 233 -14.54 14.61 1.45
CA ASP A 233 -14.90 13.20 1.35
C ASP A 233 -14.65 12.45 2.66
N TRP A 234 -13.60 12.85 3.39
CA TRP A 234 -13.24 12.27 4.67
C TRP A 234 -14.24 12.62 5.77
N VAL A 235 -14.77 13.85 5.78
CA VAL A 235 -15.80 14.27 6.74
C VAL A 235 -16.99 13.31 6.71
N ARG A 236 -17.49 13.00 5.52
CA ARG A 236 -18.60 12.04 5.33
C ARG A 236 -18.24 10.63 5.76
N ALA A 237 -17.03 10.15 5.41
CA ALA A 237 -16.59 8.84 5.85
C ALA A 237 -16.56 8.71 7.39
N CYS A 238 -16.19 9.79 8.10
CA CYS A 238 -16.16 9.82 9.55
C CYS A 238 -17.54 9.84 10.23
N GLU A 239 -18.61 10.18 9.52
CA GLU A 239 -20.00 10.08 10.05
C GLU A 239 -20.37 8.63 10.37
N HIS A 240 -19.77 7.66 9.67
CA HIS A 240 -20.07 6.23 9.83
C HIS A 240 -19.12 5.49 10.79
N VAL A 241 -18.12 6.17 11.37
CA VAL A 241 -17.04 5.52 12.13
C VAL A 241 -17.54 4.78 13.37
N GLN A 242 -18.57 5.29 14.04
CA GLN A 242 -19.11 4.69 15.27
C GLN A 242 -19.82 3.35 15.02
N HIS A 243 -20.31 3.14 13.80
CA HIS A 243 -21.01 1.91 13.40
C HIS A 243 -20.09 0.92 12.67
N SER A 244 -18.85 1.31 12.40
CA SER A 244 -17.87 0.53 11.64
C SER A 244 -16.56 0.43 12.42
N PRO A 245 -16.45 -0.47 13.42
CA PRO A 245 -15.28 -0.53 14.30
C PRO A 245 -13.96 -0.79 13.54
N ASN A 246 -14.03 -1.56 12.45
CA ASN A 246 -12.90 -1.85 11.57
C ASN A 246 -12.88 -0.96 10.31
N LEU A 247 -13.43 0.27 10.38
CA LEU A 247 -13.45 1.17 9.23
C LEU A 247 -12.03 1.46 8.74
N PHE A 248 -11.76 1.12 7.48
CA PHE A 248 -10.48 1.35 6.83
C PHE A 248 -9.31 0.82 7.67
N ALA A 249 -8.38 1.67 8.10
CA ALA A 249 -7.17 1.26 8.82
C ALA A 249 -7.29 1.33 10.35
N ALA A 250 -8.49 1.47 10.91
CA ALA A 250 -8.72 1.55 12.36
C ALA A 250 -8.00 0.45 13.19
N PRO A 251 -7.86 -0.81 12.72
CA PRO A 251 -7.10 -1.83 13.44
C PRO A 251 -5.64 -1.48 13.77
N GLN A 252 -5.03 -0.50 13.09
CA GLN A 252 -3.66 -0.08 13.37
C GLN A 252 -3.47 0.53 14.78
N CYS A 253 -4.55 1.02 15.40
CA CYS A 253 -4.56 1.51 16.78
C CYS A 253 -5.45 0.67 17.68
N LEU A 254 -6.61 0.25 17.19
CA LEU A 254 -7.63 -0.43 17.99
C LEU A 254 -7.36 -1.93 18.14
N GLY A 255 -6.47 -2.47 17.31
CA GLY A 255 -6.23 -3.91 17.18
C GLY A 255 -7.26 -4.58 16.25
N TYR A 256 -6.96 -5.80 15.80
CA TYR A 256 -7.77 -6.51 14.79
C TYR A 256 -9.07 -7.09 15.36
N GLN A 257 -9.17 -7.18 16.69
CA GLN A 257 -10.36 -7.60 17.42
C GLN A 257 -10.90 -6.48 18.33
N ASN A 258 -10.50 -5.23 18.11
CA ASN A 258 -10.86 -4.06 18.94
C ASN A 258 -10.37 -4.16 20.40
N GLU A 259 -9.22 -4.80 20.60
CA GLU A 259 -8.56 -5.05 21.88
C GLU A 259 -8.23 -3.75 22.65
N HIS A 260 -8.17 -2.62 21.95
CA HIS A 260 -7.82 -1.31 22.51
C HIS A 260 -8.98 -0.29 22.50
N GLY A 261 -10.21 -0.78 22.31
CA GLY A 261 -11.44 0.02 22.35
C GLY A 261 -12.10 0.20 20.98
N SER A 262 -13.04 1.13 20.90
CA SER A 262 -13.82 1.40 19.69
C SER A 262 -13.39 2.69 18.98
N ALA A 263 -13.61 2.73 17.66
CA ALA A 263 -13.32 3.89 16.85
C ALA A 263 -14.27 5.05 17.22
N THR A 264 -13.70 6.24 17.43
CA THR A 264 -14.46 7.45 17.79
C THR A 264 -14.41 8.50 16.69
N THR A 265 -15.39 9.40 16.68
CA THR A 265 -15.40 10.54 15.76
C THR A 265 -14.16 11.40 15.92
N ASP A 266 -13.66 11.61 17.14
CA ASP A 266 -12.44 12.38 17.39
C ASP A 266 -11.16 11.69 16.87
N MET A 267 -11.12 10.35 16.83
CA MET A 267 -10.00 9.62 16.22
C MET A 267 -10.02 9.75 14.69
N CYS A 268 -11.22 9.86 14.09
CA CYS A 268 -11.41 9.99 12.66
C CYS A 268 -11.25 11.44 12.17
N MET A 269 -11.81 12.39 12.90
CA MET A 269 -11.84 13.82 12.58
C MET A 269 -11.59 14.66 13.84
N PRO A 270 -10.32 14.78 14.28
CA PRO A 270 -9.98 15.47 15.51
C PRO A 270 -10.21 16.98 15.42
N SER A 271 -10.68 17.58 16.52
CA SER A 271 -10.77 19.04 16.62
C SER A 271 -9.40 19.72 16.62
N ALA A 272 -9.37 20.99 16.20
CA ALA A 272 -8.21 21.89 16.33
C ALA A 272 -7.59 21.88 17.75
N LYS A 273 -8.43 21.88 18.79
CA LYS A 273 -8.01 21.80 20.20
C LYS A 273 -7.31 20.47 20.50
N THR A 274 -7.84 19.35 19.99
CA THR A 274 -7.23 18.03 20.16
C THR A 274 -5.87 17.96 19.47
N ILE A 275 -5.79 18.41 18.21
CA ILE A 275 -4.56 18.45 17.40
C ILE A 275 -3.48 19.25 18.13
N THR A 276 -3.77 20.51 18.48
CA THR A 276 -2.80 21.39 19.14
C THR A 276 -2.38 20.88 20.52
N LYS A 277 -3.30 20.32 21.33
CA LYS A 277 -3.00 19.71 22.63
C LYS A 277 -2.03 18.52 22.48
N GLN A 278 -2.26 17.64 21.52
CA GLN A 278 -1.42 16.45 21.31
C GLN A 278 -0.05 16.81 20.75
N ILE A 279 0.04 17.74 19.80
CA ILE A 279 1.34 18.22 19.29
C ILE A 279 2.17 18.81 20.44
N LYS A 280 1.59 19.69 21.27
CA LYS A 280 2.29 20.26 22.44
C LYS A 280 2.79 19.19 23.41
N ARG A 281 2.02 18.12 23.63
CA ARG A 281 2.45 17.00 24.47
C ARG A 281 3.66 16.29 23.86
N VAL A 282 3.62 15.98 22.57
CA VAL A 282 4.74 15.32 21.86
C VAL A 282 5.99 16.18 21.85
N LEU A 283 5.88 17.49 21.59
CA LEU A 283 7.02 18.41 21.57
C LEU A 283 7.77 18.46 22.90
N LYS A 284 7.10 18.25 24.04
CA LYS A 284 7.75 18.15 25.36
C LYS A 284 8.53 16.85 25.56
N THR A 285 8.30 15.83 24.75
CA THR A 285 8.93 14.50 24.86
C THR A 285 10.03 14.26 23.84
N VAL A 286 10.03 15.03 22.75
CA VAL A 286 11.05 14.97 21.70
C VAL A 286 12.25 15.80 22.13
N LYS A 287 13.46 15.28 21.95
CA LYS A 287 14.70 16.00 22.23
C LYS A 287 14.94 17.07 21.15
N ASP A 288 15.22 18.30 21.56
CA ASP A 288 15.56 19.43 20.70
C ASP A 288 14.59 19.61 19.51
N PRO A 289 13.29 19.82 19.77
CA PRO A 289 12.30 19.96 18.70
C PRO A 289 12.50 21.29 17.96
N ALA A 290 12.77 21.22 16.66
CA ALA A 290 13.01 22.38 15.81
C ALA A 290 11.87 22.67 14.83
N SER A 291 11.09 21.64 14.46
CA SER A 291 10.00 21.84 13.50
C SER A 291 8.84 20.85 13.63
N VAL A 292 7.70 21.25 13.06
CA VAL A 292 6.52 20.42 12.84
C VAL A 292 6.26 20.38 11.34
N PHE A 293 6.37 19.19 10.74
CA PHE A 293 6.02 18.95 9.35
C PHE A 293 4.57 18.48 9.23
N VAL A 294 3.78 19.13 8.38
CA VAL A 294 2.37 18.83 8.17
C VAL A 294 2.15 18.28 6.76
N ALA A 295 1.61 17.06 6.68
CA ALA A 295 0.99 16.53 5.47
C ALA A 295 -0.54 16.61 5.61
N SER A 296 -1.23 17.08 4.57
CA SER A 296 -2.68 17.20 4.58
C SER A 296 -3.26 17.00 3.18
N ASP A 297 -4.45 16.40 3.12
CA ASP A 297 -5.21 16.28 1.88
C ASP A 297 -6.05 17.52 1.55
N ASN A 298 -6.18 18.46 2.48
CA ASN A 298 -6.95 19.68 2.29
C ASN A 298 -6.40 20.87 3.11
N ASN A 299 -6.71 20.94 4.41
CA ASN A 299 -6.29 22.04 5.26
C ASN A 299 -5.07 21.66 6.11
N TYR A 300 -3.96 22.37 5.91
CA TYR A 300 -2.69 22.16 6.63
C TYR A 300 -2.63 22.87 8.00
N MET A 301 -3.61 23.71 8.33
CA MET A 301 -3.68 24.46 9.60
C MET A 301 -2.42 25.30 9.92
N LEU A 302 -1.62 25.69 8.91
CA LEU A 302 -0.30 26.30 9.13
C LEU A 302 -0.34 27.55 10.02
N LYS A 303 -1.31 28.45 9.78
CA LYS A 303 -1.47 29.68 10.56
C LYS A 303 -1.78 29.38 12.04
N GLU A 304 -2.82 28.60 12.27
CA GLU A 304 -3.27 28.23 13.62
C GLU A 304 -2.19 27.49 14.41
N LEU A 305 -1.50 26.54 13.77
CA LEU A 305 -0.41 25.79 14.38
C LEU A 305 0.79 26.70 14.69
N THR A 306 1.16 27.59 13.78
CA THR A 306 2.27 28.54 14.00
C THR A 306 1.98 29.45 15.20
N GLU A 307 0.78 30.00 15.28
CA GLU A 307 0.36 30.85 16.40
C GLU A 307 0.33 30.06 17.72
N THR A 308 -0.26 28.87 17.71
CA THR A 308 -0.48 28.06 18.91
C THR A 308 0.81 27.43 19.46
N LEU A 309 1.81 27.20 18.62
CA LEU A 309 3.09 26.58 18.96
C LEU A 309 4.23 27.60 19.14
N LYS A 310 3.97 28.91 19.05
CA LYS A 310 4.98 29.98 19.15
C LYS A 310 5.91 29.85 20.36
N ARG A 311 5.39 29.42 21.51
CA ARG A 311 6.18 29.22 22.76
C ARG A 311 7.18 28.06 22.71
N PHE A 312 7.06 27.17 21.75
CA PHE A 312 8.00 26.06 21.53
C PHE A 312 9.11 26.44 20.55
N GLU A 313 9.03 27.62 19.92
CA GLU A 313 10.02 28.11 18.95
C GLU A 313 10.26 27.15 17.76
N VAL A 314 9.25 26.33 17.44
CA VAL A 314 9.29 25.37 16.33
C VAL A 314 8.80 26.00 15.04
N LYS A 315 9.45 25.67 13.92
CA LYS A 315 8.98 26.03 12.58
C LYS A 315 7.87 25.07 12.13
N VAL A 316 6.70 25.58 11.75
CA VAL A 316 5.62 24.77 11.17
C VAL A 316 5.68 24.87 9.64
N VAL A 317 5.77 23.75 8.94
CA VAL A 317 5.93 23.72 7.48
C VAL A 317 5.16 22.58 6.83
N ASN A 318 4.92 22.70 5.53
CA ASN A 318 4.46 21.62 4.67
C ASN A 318 5.30 21.54 3.38
N LEU A 319 5.11 20.50 2.59
CA LEU A 319 5.76 20.36 1.29
C LEU A 319 5.04 21.22 0.23
N GLN A 320 5.80 21.96 -0.58
CA GLN A 320 5.26 22.84 -1.63
C GLN A 320 6.05 22.67 -2.95
N PRO A 321 5.38 22.30 -4.07
CA PRO A 321 4.01 21.81 -4.14
C PRO A 321 3.85 20.45 -3.41
N PRO A 322 2.64 20.11 -2.92
CA PRO A 322 2.40 18.82 -2.27
C PRO A 322 2.70 17.63 -3.18
N ASN A 323 3.23 16.56 -2.60
CA ASN A 323 3.42 15.29 -3.28
C ASN A 323 3.22 14.14 -2.28
N PRO A 324 2.18 13.30 -2.44
CA PRO A 324 1.79 12.33 -1.42
C PRO A 324 2.92 11.33 -1.10
N HIS A 325 3.66 10.86 -2.11
CA HIS A 325 4.74 9.90 -1.93
C HIS A 325 5.93 10.51 -1.18
N VAL A 326 6.32 11.76 -1.52
CA VAL A 326 7.39 12.48 -0.81
C VAL A 326 6.95 12.82 0.62
N GLU A 327 5.69 13.21 0.83
CA GLU A 327 5.14 13.47 2.17
C GLU A 327 5.17 12.21 3.05
N LEU A 328 4.77 11.04 2.54
CA LEU A 328 4.89 9.77 3.25
C LEU A 328 6.35 9.49 3.65
N ALA A 329 7.29 9.67 2.72
CA ALA A 329 8.70 9.47 2.97
C ALA A 329 9.29 10.47 4.00
N ILE A 330 8.80 11.71 4.05
CA ILE A 330 9.17 12.70 5.08
C ILE A 330 8.57 12.29 6.44
N LEU A 331 7.28 11.96 6.50
CA LEU A 331 6.60 11.56 7.73
C LEU A 331 7.26 10.32 8.36
N ALA A 332 7.65 9.34 7.53
CA ALA A 332 8.34 8.14 7.97
C ALA A 332 9.70 8.43 8.62
N GLN A 333 10.36 9.53 8.24
CA GLN A 333 11.65 9.99 8.80
C GLN A 333 11.53 10.88 10.05
N SER A 334 10.31 11.25 10.47
CA SER A 334 10.11 12.11 11.65
C SER A 334 10.62 11.49 12.95
N ASN A 335 11.04 12.32 13.91
CA ASN A 335 11.42 11.83 15.24
C ASN A 335 10.21 11.29 16.00
N HIS A 336 9.04 11.88 15.77
CA HIS A 336 7.76 11.36 16.24
C HIS A 336 6.68 11.63 15.19
N PHE A 337 5.87 10.63 14.88
CA PHE A 337 4.75 10.74 13.95
C PHE A 337 3.42 10.78 14.69
N ILE A 338 2.53 11.73 14.34
CA ILE A 338 1.13 11.73 14.77
C ILE A 338 0.23 11.53 13.55
N GLY A 339 -0.42 10.37 13.48
CA GLY A 339 -1.27 9.99 12.37
C GLY A 339 -2.77 10.02 12.69
N ASN A 340 -3.57 9.90 11.64
CA ASN A 340 -4.99 9.58 11.74
C ASN A 340 -5.19 8.06 11.78
N CYS A 341 -5.88 7.56 12.80
CA CYS A 341 -6.04 6.12 13.04
C CYS A 341 -6.84 5.39 11.96
N ILE A 342 -7.81 6.07 11.35
CA ILE A 342 -8.73 5.46 10.38
C ILE A 342 -8.12 5.50 8.97
N SER A 343 -7.19 6.41 8.71
CA SER A 343 -6.59 6.59 7.38
C SER A 343 -5.56 5.51 7.03
N SER A 344 -5.75 4.85 5.88
CA SER A 344 -4.76 3.94 5.28
C SER A 344 -3.50 4.67 4.79
N PHE A 345 -3.56 5.98 4.54
CA PHE A 345 -2.38 6.80 4.26
C PHE A 345 -1.48 6.93 5.50
N SER A 346 -2.07 7.14 6.69
CA SER A 346 -1.31 7.06 7.95
C SER A 346 -0.79 5.65 8.20
N ALA A 347 -1.56 4.62 7.86
CA ALA A 347 -1.19 3.23 8.07
C ALA A 347 0.06 2.84 7.29
N PHE A 348 0.25 3.42 6.11
CA PHE A 348 1.50 3.32 5.36
C PHE A 348 2.69 3.79 6.22
N VAL A 349 2.64 5.04 6.69
CA VAL A 349 3.71 5.62 7.53
C VAL A 349 3.91 4.80 8.80
N LYS A 350 2.83 4.40 9.47
CA LYS A 350 2.88 3.59 10.70
C LYS A 350 3.64 2.29 10.47
N ARG A 351 3.35 1.55 9.39
CA ARG A 351 4.06 0.30 9.09
C ARG A 351 5.53 0.54 8.75
N GLU A 352 5.86 1.58 7.97
CA GLU A 352 7.25 1.92 7.67
C GLU A 352 8.04 2.26 8.95
N ARG A 353 7.39 2.94 9.89
CA ARG A 353 8.00 3.29 11.18
C ARG A 353 8.12 2.10 12.11
N ASP A 354 7.12 1.22 12.15
CA ASP A 354 7.13 0.01 12.98
C ASP A 354 8.29 -0.91 12.62
N VAL A 355 8.54 -1.14 11.33
CA VAL A 355 9.67 -1.98 10.88
C VAL A 355 11.04 -1.35 11.19
N LYS A 356 11.09 -0.04 11.45
CA LYS A 356 12.28 0.71 11.85
C LYS A 356 12.36 0.98 13.36
N GLY A 357 11.38 0.53 14.14
CA GLY A 357 11.30 0.81 15.58
C GLY A 357 11.09 2.29 15.93
N LEU A 358 10.47 3.08 15.04
CA LEU A 358 10.27 4.52 15.22
C LEU A 358 8.92 4.84 15.89
N LYS A 359 8.92 5.86 16.77
CA LYS A 359 7.77 6.21 17.62
C LYS A 359 6.62 6.81 16.82
N SER A 360 5.39 6.35 17.07
CA SER A 360 4.18 6.90 16.44
C SER A 360 3.05 6.99 17.47
N SER A 361 2.17 7.97 17.30
CA SER A 361 0.92 8.12 18.04
C SER A 361 -0.21 8.49 17.10
N PHE A 362 -1.44 8.51 17.60
CA PHE A 362 -2.62 8.83 16.79
C PHE A 362 -3.48 9.91 17.45
N TRP A 363 -4.23 10.64 16.63
CA TRP A 363 -5.19 11.62 17.13
C TRP A 363 -6.22 10.97 18.04
N ALA A 364 -6.50 11.62 19.18
CA ALA A 364 -7.47 11.19 20.18
C ALA A 364 -7.32 9.73 20.70
N PHE A 365 -6.12 9.13 20.56
CA PHE A 365 -5.84 7.76 20.99
C PHE A 365 -4.53 7.67 21.82
N PRO A 366 -4.48 6.88 22.91
CA PRO A 366 -5.59 6.12 23.51
C PRO A 366 -6.70 7.05 24.02
N THR A 367 -7.94 6.55 24.06
CA THR A 367 -9.07 7.32 24.60
C THR A 367 -8.84 7.59 26.09
N GLU A 368 -9.05 8.83 26.54
CA GLU A 368 -8.94 9.16 27.97
C GLU A 368 -9.98 8.29 28.71
N LYS A 369 -9.53 7.45 29.67
CA LYS A 369 -10.46 6.64 30.48
C LYS A 369 -11.46 7.60 31.13
N LYS A 370 -12.77 7.42 30.89
CA LYS A 370 -13.79 8.13 31.66
C LYS A 370 -13.49 7.88 33.14
N LYS A 371 -13.21 8.93 33.91
CA LYS A 371 -13.21 8.82 35.38
C LYS A 371 -14.56 8.23 35.75
N LYS A 372 -14.59 7.10 36.47
CA LYS A 372 -15.83 6.58 37.05
C LYS A 372 -16.47 7.75 37.81
N GLN A 373 -17.63 8.22 37.37
CA GLN A 373 -18.52 8.96 38.25
C GLN A 373 -18.80 8.01 39.40
N HIS A 374 -18.29 8.35 40.59
CA HIS A 374 -18.84 7.80 41.81
C HIS A 374 -20.23 8.39 41.90
N ASP A 375 -21.24 7.61 41.47
CA ASP A 375 -22.60 7.85 41.90
C ASP A 375 -22.63 7.45 43.38
N GLU A 376 -22.62 8.46 44.26
CA GLU A 376 -22.97 8.27 45.66
C GLU A 376 -24.45 7.87 45.71
N LEU A 377 -24.70 6.71 46.30
CA LEU A 377 -26.03 6.14 46.58
C LEU A 377 -26.79 6.95 47.63
#